data_AF-A0A0B7ISC1-F1
#
_entry.id   AF-A0A0B7ISC1-F1
#
_cell.length_a   1.000
_cell.length_b   1.000
_cell.length_c   1.000
_cell.angle_alpha   90.00
_cell.angle_beta   90.00
_cell.angle_gamma   90.00
#
_symmetry.space_group_name_H-M   'P 1'
#
loop_
_entity.id
_entity.type
_entity.pdbx_description
1 polymer ?
#
loop_
_entity_poly.entity_id
_entity_poly.type
_entity_poly.pdbx_seq_one_letter_code
_entity_poly.pdbx_strand_id
1 'polypeptide(L)'
;MVHNGYKDAVDDVNSGKTPLEGYEGHKVGNNTRKSNYGEMNTDLKMESITEIDGKPASLTALHEKITDIDTPIKQGIDHIYQNATPPPKYVIVESKYGSSTLNPKTKDGPQMSDDWIKGNNRLDKIVGKEKALEIKEVLDNGEVDRVLSKINTNGNVT
;
A
#
# COMPACT_ATOMS: atom_id res chain seq x y z
N MET A 1 9.18 9.20 -22.05
CA MET A 1 8.69 9.57 -20.71
C MET A 1 7.51 8.68 -20.41
N VAL A 2 7.62 7.77 -19.45
CA VAL A 2 6.48 6.95 -19.03
C VAL A 2 5.55 7.89 -18.28
N HIS A 3 4.34 8.08 -18.79
CA HIS A 3 3.30 8.84 -18.11
C HIS A 3 2.95 8.03 -16.85
N ASN A 4 3.37 8.50 -15.67
CA ASN A 4 3.06 7.83 -14.41
C ASN A 4 1.59 8.13 -14.07
N GLY A 5 0.66 7.40 -14.69
CA GLY A 5 -0.78 7.68 -14.62
C GLY A 5 -1.35 7.79 -13.20
N TYR A 6 -0.73 7.15 -12.20
CA TYR A 6 -1.14 7.30 -10.79
C TYR A 6 -0.77 8.67 -10.19
N LYS A 7 0.34 9.30 -10.61
CA LYS A 7 0.69 10.65 -10.17
C LYS A 7 -0.34 11.67 -10.69
N ASP A 8 -0.70 11.55 -11.97
CA ASP A 8 -1.71 12.43 -12.58
C ASP A 8 -3.08 12.24 -11.90
N ALA A 9 -3.44 11.01 -11.55
CA ALA A 9 -4.66 10.72 -10.78
C ALA A 9 -4.65 11.38 -9.39
N VAL A 10 -3.51 11.34 -8.68
CA VAL A 10 -3.35 12.04 -7.39
C VAL A 10 -3.43 13.55 -7.55
N ASP A 11 -2.77 14.12 -8.57
CA ASP A 11 -2.77 15.57 -8.83
C ASP A 11 -4.18 16.06 -9.24
N ASP A 12 -4.93 15.27 -9.99
CA ASP A 12 -6.32 15.54 -10.33
C ASP A 12 -7.23 15.55 -9.08
N VAL A 13 -6.99 14.65 -8.12
CA VAL A 13 -7.70 14.69 -6.83
C VAL A 13 -7.30 15.91 -6.01
N ASN A 14 -6.01 16.20 -5.90
CA ASN A 14 -5.47 17.32 -5.11
C ASN A 14 -5.95 18.68 -5.64
N SER A 15 -6.11 18.80 -6.95
CA SER A 15 -6.63 20.01 -7.60
C SER A 15 -8.16 20.14 -7.53
N GLY A 16 -8.86 19.11 -7.05
CA GLY A 16 -10.32 19.05 -7.00
C GLY A 16 -10.98 18.72 -8.34
N LYS A 17 -10.20 18.43 -9.40
CA LYS A 17 -10.71 17.98 -10.69
C LYS A 17 -11.40 16.62 -10.60
N THR A 18 -10.86 15.73 -9.78
CA THR A 18 -11.44 14.41 -9.51
C THR A 18 -11.91 14.33 -8.06
N PRO A 19 -13.22 14.29 -7.80
CA PRO A 19 -13.72 14.21 -6.43
C PRO A 19 -13.61 12.77 -5.88
N LEU A 20 -13.25 12.67 -4.59
CA LEU A 20 -13.29 11.41 -3.83
C LEU A 20 -14.70 11.04 -3.34
N GLU A 21 -15.63 12.00 -3.34
CA GLU A 21 -17.00 11.84 -2.85
C GLU A 21 -18.03 12.53 -3.75
N GLY A 22 -19.29 12.10 -3.65
CA GLY A 22 -20.44 12.83 -4.19
C GLY A 22 -20.56 12.79 -5.72
N TYR A 23 -19.95 11.80 -6.37
CA TYR A 23 -20.06 11.65 -7.82
C TYR A 23 -21.24 10.75 -8.20
N GLU A 24 -22.29 11.33 -8.74
CA GLU A 24 -23.45 10.60 -9.28
C GLU A 24 -23.14 9.98 -10.65
N GLY A 25 -23.58 8.73 -10.87
CA GLY A 25 -23.46 8.06 -12.18
C GLY A 25 -22.18 7.24 -12.40
N HIS A 26 -21.27 7.19 -11.42
CA HIS A 26 -20.14 6.25 -11.45
C HIS A 26 -20.52 4.87 -10.91
N LYS A 27 -19.96 3.83 -11.52
CA LYS A 27 -20.15 2.42 -11.10
C LYS A 27 -19.46 2.09 -9.78
N VAL A 28 -18.55 2.95 -9.33
CA VAL A 28 -17.62 2.71 -8.22
C VAL A 28 -17.83 3.80 -7.17
N GLY A 29 -18.04 3.39 -5.92
CA GLY A 29 -18.43 4.29 -4.82
C GLY A 29 -17.25 5.02 -4.15
N ASN A 30 -17.57 6.09 -3.42
CA ASN A 30 -16.62 6.98 -2.73
C ASN A 30 -15.51 6.26 -1.95
N ASN A 31 -15.85 5.17 -1.24
CA ASN A 31 -14.86 4.41 -0.45
C ASN A 31 -13.76 3.78 -1.32
N THR A 32 -14.06 3.42 -2.56
CA THR A 32 -13.07 2.89 -3.50
C THR A 32 -12.08 3.95 -3.89
N ARG A 33 -12.56 5.14 -4.30
CA ARG A 33 -11.66 6.25 -4.64
C ARG A 33 -10.78 6.66 -3.46
N LYS A 34 -11.34 6.72 -2.25
CA LYS A 34 -10.56 7.00 -1.03
C LYS A 34 -9.49 5.94 -0.76
N SER A 35 -9.81 4.66 -0.96
CA SER A 35 -8.85 3.55 -0.83
C SER A 35 -7.73 3.69 -1.85
N ASN A 36 -8.08 3.80 -3.12
CA ASN A 36 -7.14 3.91 -4.23
C ASN A 36 -6.26 5.17 -4.10
N TYR A 37 -6.84 6.30 -3.72
CA TYR A 37 -6.09 7.53 -3.46
C TYR A 37 -5.09 7.37 -2.32
N GLY A 38 -5.47 6.62 -1.27
CA GLY A 38 -4.56 6.25 -0.19
C GLY A 38 -3.37 5.45 -0.71
N GLU A 39 -3.63 4.36 -1.41
CA GLU A 39 -2.59 3.48 -1.99
C GLU A 39 -1.66 4.24 -2.95
N MET A 40 -2.21 5.07 -3.84
CA MET A 40 -1.41 5.89 -4.77
C MET A 40 -0.48 6.88 -4.05
N ASN A 41 -0.96 7.55 -3.00
CA ASN A 41 -0.12 8.47 -2.21
C ASN A 41 0.96 7.71 -1.43
N THR A 42 0.64 6.52 -0.92
CA THR A 42 1.62 5.65 -0.28
C THR A 42 2.72 5.24 -1.25
N ASP A 43 2.38 4.83 -2.48
CA ASP A 43 3.38 4.53 -3.51
C ASP A 43 4.29 5.73 -3.81
N LEU A 44 3.71 6.92 -4.01
CA LEU A 44 4.47 8.15 -4.22
C LEU A 44 5.43 8.45 -3.05
N LYS A 45 4.98 8.22 -1.81
CA LYS A 45 5.81 8.42 -0.62
C LYS A 45 6.93 7.39 -0.54
N MET A 46 6.61 6.11 -0.71
CA MET A 46 7.57 5.00 -0.58
C MET A 46 8.65 5.06 -1.67
N GLU A 47 8.30 5.49 -2.89
CA GLU A 47 9.27 5.74 -3.97
C GLU A 47 10.25 6.88 -3.67
N SER A 48 9.84 7.85 -2.84
CA SER A 48 10.70 8.96 -2.44
C SER A 48 11.67 8.60 -1.31
N ILE A 49 11.50 7.43 -0.68
CA ILE A 49 12.34 7.00 0.43
C ILE A 49 13.71 6.59 -0.09
N THR A 50 14.74 7.30 0.38
CA THR A 50 16.15 6.98 0.12
C THR A 50 16.89 6.52 1.36
N GLU A 51 16.24 6.56 2.53
CA GLU A 51 16.80 6.08 3.79
C GLU A 51 15.72 5.45 4.69
N ILE A 52 16.10 4.42 5.44
CA ILE A 52 15.31 3.84 6.54
C ILE A 52 16.24 3.81 7.76
N ASP A 53 15.77 4.36 8.88
CA ASP A 53 16.55 4.47 10.14
C ASP A 53 17.97 5.04 9.95
N GLY A 54 18.08 6.07 9.11
CA GLY A 54 19.35 6.75 8.81
C GLY A 54 20.34 5.93 7.97
N LYS A 55 19.91 4.80 7.40
CA LYS A 55 20.71 4.00 6.46
C LYS A 55 20.15 4.13 5.05
N PRO A 56 21.01 4.13 4.01
CA PRO A 56 20.53 4.13 2.63
C PRO A 56 19.53 3.00 2.37
N ALA A 57 18.42 3.35 1.72
CA ALA A 57 17.36 2.44 1.32
C ALA A 57 17.09 2.58 -0.18
N SER A 58 16.80 1.47 -0.85
CA SER A 58 16.36 1.46 -2.23
C SER A 58 15.21 0.49 -2.37
N LEU A 59 13.99 1.05 -2.42
CA LEU A 59 12.75 0.29 -2.39
C LEU A 59 12.23 0.03 -3.80
N THR A 60 11.93 -1.24 -4.09
CA THR A 60 11.27 -1.67 -5.33
C THR A 60 9.94 -2.31 -5.00
N ALA A 61 8.84 -1.81 -5.58
CA ALA A 61 7.52 -2.38 -5.41
C ALA A 61 7.44 -3.79 -6.01
N LEU A 62 6.88 -4.74 -5.24
CA LEU A 62 6.59 -6.11 -5.68
C LEU A 62 5.10 -6.33 -6.00
N HIS A 63 4.27 -5.29 -5.82
CA HIS A 63 2.83 -5.31 -6.05
C HIS A 63 2.48 -4.55 -7.34
N GLU A 64 1.27 -4.80 -7.85
CA GLU A 64 0.72 -4.02 -8.96
C GLU A 64 0.21 -2.67 -8.42
N LYS A 65 0.77 -1.56 -8.92
CA LYS A 65 0.37 -0.22 -8.51
C LYS A 65 -0.99 0.14 -9.07
N ILE A 66 -1.81 0.81 -8.26
CA ILE A 66 -3.09 1.34 -8.70
C ILE A 66 -2.83 2.62 -9.50
N THR A 67 -3.30 2.65 -10.76
CA THR A 67 -3.12 3.81 -11.66
C THR A 67 -4.42 4.48 -12.07
N ASP A 68 -5.56 3.86 -11.77
CA ASP A 68 -6.90 4.40 -11.99
C ASP A 68 -7.63 4.54 -10.65
N ILE A 69 -8.13 5.74 -10.36
CA ILE A 69 -8.85 6.08 -9.13
C ILE A 69 -10.14 5.25 -8.95
N ASP A 70 -10.71 4.73 -10.04
CA ASP A 70 -11.91 3.91 -10.05
C ASP A 70 -11.62 2.40 -10.10
N THR A 71 -10.36 1.98 -9.93
CA THR A 71 -9.99 0.56 -9.86
C THR A 71 -10.80 -0.16 -8.76
N PRO A 72 -11.44 -1.31 -9.03
CA PRO A 72 -12.13 -2.07 -7.98
C PRO A 72 -11.18 -2.45 -6.85
N ILE A 73 -11.60 -2.25 -5.60
CA ILE A 73 -10.79 -2.55 -4.40
C ILE A 73 -10.37 -4.03 -4.40
N LYS A 74 -9.06 -4.26 -4.26
CA LYS A 74 -8.50 -5.58 -3.95
C LYS A 74 -8.38 -5.71 -2.44
N GLN A 75 -8.86 -6.83 -1.89
CA GLN A 75 -8.70 -7.11 -0.45
C GLN A 75 -7.37 -7.82 -0.20
N GLY A 76 -6.59 -7.36 0.78
CA GLY A 76 -5.35 -8.02 1.14
C GLY A 76 -4.37 -7.07 1.79
N ILE A 77 -3.09 -7.33 1.55
CA ILE A 77 -1.99 -6.40 1.80
C ILE A 77 -1.99 -5.40 0.64
N ASP A 78 -1.90 -4.11 0.95
CA ASP A 78 -1.91 -3.05 -0.07
C ASP A 78 -0.56 -3.01 -0.79
N HIS A 79 0.55 -2.89 -0.05
CA HIS A 79 1.88 -2.74 -0.65
C HIS A 79 2.93 -3.66 -0.05
N ILE A 80 3.83 -4.13 -0.91
CA ILE A 80 5.06 -4.83 -0.55
C ILE A 80 6.21 -4.22 -1.34
N TYR A 81 7.28 -3.83 -0.66
CA TYR A 81 8.52 -3.36 -1.26
C TYR A 81 9.69 -4.26 -0.85
N GLN A 82 10.57 -4.56 -1.79
CA GLN A 82 11.88 -5.13 -1.52
C GLN A 82 12.88 -4.00 -1.32
N ASN A 83 13.69 -4.08 -0.28
CA ASN A 83 14.82 -3.18 -0.08
C ASN A 83 16.11 -3.82 -0.63
N ALA A 84 16.76 -3.15 -1.57
CA ALA A 84 18.04 -3.62 -2.13
C ALA A 84 19.21 -3.43 -1.14
N THR A 85 19.04 -2.61 -0.10
CA THR A 85 20.05 -2.30 0.92
C THR A 85 19.51 -2.61 2.33
N PRO A 86 19.27 -3.89 2.68
CA PRO A 86 18.75 -4.28 3.98
C PRO A 86 19.69 -3.90 5.15
N PRO A 87 19.17 -3.74 6.37
CA PRO A 87 17.78 -3.98 6.82
C PRO A 87 16.84 -2.76 6.64
N PRO A 88 15.49 -2.97 6.63
CA PRO A 88 14.80 -4.26 6.54
C PRO A 88 14.96 -4.87 5.14
N LYS A 89 14.72 -6.18 4.96
CA LYS A 89 14.73 -6.84 3.64
C LYS A 89 13.47 -6.56 2.84
N TYR A 90 12.33 -6.54 3.52
CA TYR A 90 11.04 -6.15 2.94
C TYR A 90 10.33 -5.14 3.82
N VAL A 91 9.54 -4.29 3.19
CA VAL A 91 8.61 -3.38 3.86
C VAL A 91 7.20 -3.73 3.40
N ILE A 92 6.34 -4.11 4.33
CA ILE A 92 4.91 -4.34 4.10
C ILE A 92 4.17 -3.09 4.59
N VAL A 93 3.34 -2.51 3.73
CA VAL A 93 2.62 -1.27 4.04
C VAL A 93 1.12 -1.48 3.89
N GLU A 94 0.36 -1.01 4.87
CA GLU A 94 -1.10 -0.87 4.77
C GLU A 94 -1.46 0.62 4.75
N SER A 95 -2.32 1.01 3.82
CA SER A 95 -2.74 2.37 3.57
C SER A 95 -4.10 2.64 4.24
N LYS A 96 -4.22 3.75 4.97
CA LYS A 96 -5.48 4.17 5.60
C LYS A 96 -5.77 5.64 5.33
N TYR A 97 -6.88 5.90 4.63
CA TYR A 97 -7.36 7.24 4.37
C TYR A 97 -8.27 7.76 5.49
N GLY A 98 -8.06 9.01 5.88
CA GLY A 98 -8.88 9.75 6.84
C GLY A 98 -8.85 9.12 8.23
N SER A 99 -10.03 8.78 8.75
CA SER A 99 -10.19 8.16 10.08
C SER A 99 -10.10 6.63 10.07
N SER A 100 -9.82 6.02 8.91
CA SER A 100 -9.73 4.56 8.80
C SER A 100 -8.58 4.00 9.65
N THR A 101 -8.80 2.84 10.25
CA THR A 101 -7.81 2.17 11.11
C THR A 101 -7.61 0.72 10.69
N LEU A 102 -6.55 0.09 11.19
CA LEU A 102 -6.35 -1.35 11.07
C LEU A 102 -7.51 -2.07 11.77
N ASN A 103 -8.03 -3.12 11.13
CA ASN A 103 -9.04 -3.97 11.75
C ASN A 103 -8.37 -4.94 12.74
N PRO A 104 -8.65 -4.83 14.06
CA PRO A 104 -8.06 -5.70 15.07
C PRO A 104 -8.70 -7.09 15.11
N LYS A 105 -9.80 -7.31 14.38
CA LYS A 105 -10.64 -8.51 14.44
C LYS A 105 -10.88 -9.07 13.03
N THR A 106 -9.84 -9.61 12.42
CA THR A 106 -10.00 -10.44 11.22
C THR A 106 -10.00 -11.91 11.59
N LYS A 107 -10.33 -12.78 10.62
CA LYS A 107 -10.33 -14.24 10.81
C LYS A 107 -8.96 -14.81 11.18
N ASP A 108 -7.89 -14.18 10.68
CA ASP A 108 -6.51 -14.64 10.81
C ASP A 108 -5.75 -13.81 11.87
N GLY A 109 -6.47 -13.10 12.76
CA GLY A 109 -5.89 -12.18 13.74
C GLY A 109 -5.96 -10.70 13.34
N PRO A 110 -5.34 -9.78 14.10
CA PRO A 110 -5.31 -8.35 13.75
C PRO A 110 -4.66 -8.12 12.38
N GLN A 111 -5.16 -7.15 11.59
CA GLN A 111 -4.46 -6.75 10.36
C GLN A 111 -2.99 -6.42 10.66
N MET A 112 -2.11 -6.78 9.72
CA MET A 112 -0.65 -6.63 9.82
C MET A 112 0.04 -7.49 10.89
N SER A 113 -0.67 -8.36 11.62
CA SER A 113 -0.03 -9.40 12.43
C SER A 113 0.65 -10.45 11.54
N ASP A 114 1.59 -11.22 12.09
CA ASP A 114 2.29 -12.27 11.35
C ASP A 114 1.29 -13.31 10.81
N ASP A 115 0.36 -13.76 11.66
CA ASP A 115 -0.72 -14.68 11.26
C ASP A 115 -1.57 -14.11 10.13
N TRP A 116 -1.87 -12.81 10.17
CA TRP A 116 -2.65 -12.16 9.13
C TRP A 116 -1.89 -12.07 7.80
N ILE A 117 -0.61 -11.67 7.84
CA ILE A 117 0.27 -11.58 6.66
C ILE A 117 0.44 -12.96 6.02
N LYS A 118 0.68 -14.00 6.83
CA LYS A 118 0.87 -15.39 6.38
C LYS A 118 -0.45 -16.05 5.95
N GLY A 119 -1.57 -15.59 6.48
CA GLY A 119 -2.90 -16.16 6.27
C GLY A 119 -3.51 -15.88 4.90
N ASN A 120 -4.51 -16.69 4.55
CA ASN A 120 -5.37 -16.52 3.36
C ASN A 120 -4.64 -16.28 2.02
N ASN A 121 -3.42 -16.83 1.89
CA ASN A 121 -2.56 -16.69 0.71
C ASN A 121 -2.35 -15.23 0.28
N ARG A 122 -2.33 -14.27 1.22
CA ARG A 122 -2.23 -12.84 0.89
C ARG A 122 -0.94 -12.51 0.15
N LEU A 123 0.20 -13.00 0.64
CA LEU A 123 1.49 -12.84 -0.03
C LEU A 123 1.50 -13.51 -1.42
N ASP A 124 1.05 -14.77 -1.49
CA ASP A 124 1.03 -15.54 -2.75
C ASP A 124 0.25 -14.84 -3.87
N LYS A 125 -0.84 -14.14 -3.53
CA LYS A 125 -1.66 -13.37 -4.50
C LYS A 125 -0.95 -12.15 -5.08
N ILE A 126 0.06 -11.63 -4.40
CA ILE A 126 0.78 -10.42 -4.79
C ILE A 126 2.08 -10.80 -5.49
N VAL A 127 2.88 -11.68 -4.87
CA VAL A 127 4.27 -11.94 -5.28
C VAL A 127 4.49 -13.35 -5.83
N GLY A 128 3.47 -14.20 -5.85
CA GLY A 128 3.60 -15.61 -6.19
C GLY A 128 4.18 -16.46 -5.05
N LYS A 129 4.06 -17.78 -5.17
CA LYS A 129 4.36 -18.72 -4.07
C LYS A 129 5.81 -18.71 -3.61
N GLU A 130 6.76 -18.70 -4.54
CA GLU A 130 8.19 -18.77 -4.21
C GLU A 130 8.65 -17.54 -3.43
N LYS A 131 8.36 -16.34 -3.94
CA LYS A 131 8.67 -15.09 -3.24
C LYS A 131 7.88 -14.95 -1.93
N ALA A 132 6.64 -15.45 -1.88
CA ALA A 132 5.87 -15.45 -0.65
C ALA A 132 6.51 -16.33 0.43
N LEU A 133 7.12 -17.47 0.08
CA LEU A 133 7.88 -18.30 1.04
C LEU A 133 9.10 -17.53 1.57
N GLU A 134 9.87 -16.90 0.69
CA GLU A 134 11.02 -16.08 1.09
C GLU A 134 10.61 -14.97 2.07
N ILE A 135 9.53 -14.23 1.78
CA ILE A 135 9.02 -13.17 2.67
C ILE A 135 8.60 -13.73 4.03
N LYS A 136 7.98 -14.92 4.08
CA LYS A 136 7.56 -15.56 5.33
C LYS A 136 8.77 -15.95 6.19
N GLU A 137 9.82 -16.49 5.58
CA GLU A 137 11.06 -16.86 6.27
C GLU A 137 11.77 -15.65 6.89
N VAL A 138 11.94 -14.56 6.12
CA VAL A 138 12.60 -13.36 6.64
C VAL A 138 11.71 -12.56 7.61
N LEU A 139 10.38 -12.68 7.51
CA LEU A 139 9.46 -12.18 8.53
C LEU A 139 9.70 -12.89 9.87
N ASP A 140 9.88 -14.21 9.86
CA ASP A 140 10.20 -14.99 11.07
C ASP A 140 11.57 -14.64 11.67
N ASN A 141 12.50 -14.16 10.84
CA ASN A 141 13.81 -13.66 11.27
C ASN A 141 13.77 -12.20 11.76
N GLY A 142 12.62 -11.51 11.69
CA GLY A 142 12.49 -10.11 12.07
C GLY A 142 13.11 -9.12 11.07
N GLU A 143 13.28 -9.52 9.81
CA GLU A 143 13.87 -8.70 8.74
C GLU A 143 12.81 -8.02 7.85
N VAL A 144 11.56 -7.95 8.32
CA VAL A 144 10.44 -7.29 7.65
C VAL A 144 9.91 -6.15 8.51
N ASP A 145 9.91 -4.95 7.95
CA ASP A 145 9.25 -3.81 8.57
C ASP A 145 7.78 -3.75 8.14
N ARG A 146 6.95 -3.31 9.09
CA ARG A 146 5.51 -3.11 8.91
C ARG A 146 5.19 -1.65 9.10
N VAL A 147 4.63 -1.02 8.07
CA VAL A 147 4.30 0.40 8.07
C VAL A 147 2.79 0.57 7.93
N LEU A 148 2.20 1.37 8.81
CA LEU A 148 0.86 1.89 8.63
C LEU A 148 0.97 3.28 8.01
N SER A 149 0.66 3.38 6.72
CA SER A 149 0.65 4.67 6.02
C SER A 149 -0.69 5.35 6.23
N LYS A 150 -0.68 6.53 6.88
CA LYS A 150 -1.91 7.32 7.09
C LYS A 150 -1.96 8.49 6.12
N ILE A 151 -3.05 8.56 5.36
CA ILE A 151 -3.30 9.59 4.37
C ILE A 151 -4.41 10.48 4.89
N ASN A 152 -4.13 11.77 5.09
CA ASN A 152 -5.15 12.72 5.50
C ASN A 152 -6.02 13.17 4.30
N THR A 153 -7.04 13.98 4.56
CA THR A 153 -7.97 14.46 3.51
C THR A 153 -7.32 15.35 2.46
N ASN A 154 -6.10 15.84 2.71
CA ASN A 154 -5.32 16.69 1.80
C ASN A 154 -4.23 15.89 1.06
N GLY A 155 -4.18 14.57 1.21
CA GLY A 155 -3.17 13.72 0.56
C GLY A 155 -1.84 13.61 1.30
N ASN A 156 -1.69 14.22 2.48
CA ASN A 156 -0.43 14.12 3.22
C ASN A 156 -0.30 12.73 3.84
N VAL A 157 0.87 12.13 3.65
CA VAL A 157 1.25 10.82 4.18
C VAL A 157 2.09 10.97 5.44
N THR A 158 1.72 10.24 6.50
CA THR A 158 2.47 10.12 7.76
C THR A 158 2.59 8.67 8.19
#